data_AF-A0A0G4LAH4-F1
#
_entry.id   AF-A0A0G4LAH4-F1
#
_cell.length_a   1.000
_cell.length_b   1.000
_cell.length_c   1.000
_cell.angle_alpha   90.00
_cell.angle_beta   90.00
_cell.angle_gamma   90.00
#
_symmetry.space_group_name_H-M   'P 1'
#
loop_
_entity.id
_entity.type
_entity.pdbx_description
1 polymer ?
#
loop_
_entity_poly.entity_id
_entity_poly.type
_entity_poly.pdbx_seq_one_letter_code
_entity_poly.pdbx_strand_id
1 'polypeptide(L)'
;MTYRGGISAVTRHGINRADTGALMRCSFEETVEILLEAAAVGELDDCRGISENVMLGQMAPMGTGHFEVLLDPKMLETVISDNSRMGLVPGMPVKGGEMGGAATPYDTGSPLDSGYLSLGSPSSNEGNFSPIVGAGSDDNTG
;
A
#
# COMPACT_ATOMS: atom_id res chain seq x y z
N MET A 1 -29.04 8.53 -3.85
CA MET A 1 -29.65 9.34 -4.93
C MET A 1 -30.68 10.37 -4.47
N THR A 2 -31.04 10.47 -3.18
CA THR A 2 -32.03 11.43 -2.65
C THR A 2 -31.52 12.34 -1.52
N TYR A 3 -30.23 12.22 -1.16
CA TYR A 3 -29.66 12.92 0.00
C TYR A 3 -29.67 14.46 -0.12
N ARG A 4 -29.68 15.00 -1.36
CA ARG A 4 -29.75 16.43 -1.65
C ARG A 4 -31.19 16.99 -1.69
N GLY A 5 -32.19 16.24 -1.25
CA GLY A 5 -33.60 16.68 -1.29
C GLY A 5 -34.28 16.54 -2.66
N GLY A 6 -33.65 15.85 -3.62
CA GLY A 6 -34.21 15.53 -4.92
C GLY A 6 -33.57 14.27 -5.52
N ILE A 7 -34.19 13.72 -6.57
CA ILE A 7 -33.64 12.55 -7.27
C ILE A 7 -32.47 12.99 -8.13
N SER A 8 -31.27 12.60 -7.76
CA SER A 8 -30.08 12.72 -8.62
C SER A 8 -29.97 11.48 -9.50
N ALA A 9 -29.57 11.64 -10.76
CA ALA A 9 -29.31 10.52 -11.67
C ALA A 9 -27.91 9.93 -11.45
N VAL A 10 -27.73 8.61 -11.64
CA VAL A 10 -26.39 7.96 -11.61
C VAL A 10 -25.82 7.97 -13.03
N THR A 11 -25.49 9.17 -13.52
CA THR A 11 -24.89 9.38 -14.85
C THR A 11 -23.93 10.56 -14.77
N ARG A 12 -23.15 10.82 -15.83
CA ARG A 12 -22.24 11.99 -15.88
C ARG A 12 -22.95 13.30 -15.57
N HIS A 13 -24.18 13.46 -16.07
CA HIS A 13 -25.03 14.63 -15.82
C HIS A 13 -25.44 14.79 -14.36
N GLY A 14 -25.51 13.69 -13.60
CA GLY A 14 -25.82 13.71 -12.18
C GLY A 14 -24.59 13.88 -11.29
N ILE A 15 -23.48 13.24 -11.64
CA ILE A 15 -22.20 13.31 -10.90
C ILE A 15 -21.56 14.69 -11.09
N ASN A 16 -21.58 15.25 -12.29
CA ASN A 16 -20.95 16.56 -12.57
C ASN A 16 -21.66 17.75 -11.93
N ARG A 17 -22.93 17.56 -11.51
CA ARG A 17 -23.71 18.53 -10.71
C ARG A 17 -23.48 18.40 -9.21
N ALA A 18 -22.65 17.46 -8.77
CA ALA A 18 -22.30 17.31 -7.37
C ALA A 18 -21.27 18.36 -6.94
N ASP A 19 -21.40 18.85 -5.71
CA ASP A 19 -20.38 19.68 -5.05
C ASP A 19 -19.16 18.82 -4.67
N THR A 20 -18.41 18.37 -5.68
CA THR A 20 -17.23 17.51 -5.57
C THR A 20 -16.11 18.09 -6.42
N GLY A 21 -14.86 17.91 -5.98
CA GLY A 21 -13.68 18.46 -6.65
C GLY A 21 -13.57 18.08 -8.13
N ALA A 22 -12.92 18.94 -8.91
CA ALA A 22 -12.68 18.75 -10.33
C ALA A 22 -11.98 17.41 -10.63
N LEU A 23 -11.03 16.97 -9.80
CA LEU A 23 -10.33 15.70 -9.96
C LEU A 23 -11.26 14.49 -9.72
N MET A 24 -12.19 14.61 -8.77
CA MET A 24 -13.22 13.58 -8.60
C MET A 24 -14.16 13.53 -9.81
N ARG A 25 -14.65 14.68 -10.28
CA ARG A 25 -15.59 14.73 -11.42
C ARG A 25 -14.95 14.24 -12.71
N CYS A 26 -13.72 14.66 -13.01
CA CYS A 26 -13.01 14.26 -14.23
C CYS A 26 -12.62 12.77 -14.24
N SER A 27 -12.69 12.08 -13.10
CA SER A 27 -12.49 10.63 -12.99
C SER A 27 -13.62 9.80 -13.62
N PHE A 28 -14.78 10.42 -13.90
CA PHE A 28 -15.92 9.76 -14.52
C PHE A 28 -16.47 10.55 -15.71
N GLU A 29 -16.08 10.15 -16.93
CA GLU A 29 -16.45 10.82 -18.20
C GLU A 29 -16.05 12.32 -18.26
N GLU A 30 -16.17 12.94 -19.45
CA GLU A 30 -15.97 14.40 -19.68
C GLU A 30 -14.66 15.02 -19.13
N THR A 31 -13.59 14.22 -18.99
CA THR A 31 -12.33 14.60 -18.31
C THR A 31 -11.74 15.92 -18.81
N VAL A 32 -11.61 16.09 -20.13
CA VAL A 32 -10.96 17.28 -20.72
C VAL A 32 -11.82 18.53 -20.48
N GLU A 33 -13.13 18.41 -20.64
CA GLU A 33 -14.07 19.54 -20.50
C GLU A 33 -14.09 20.03 -19.04
N ILE A 34 -14.16 19.11 -18.08
CA ILE A 34 -14.14 19.42 -16.65
C ILE A 34 -12.83 20.12 -16.25
N LEU A 35 -11.69 19.62 -16.73
CA LEU A 35 -10.39 20.23 -16.41
C LEU A 35 -10.22 21.61 -17.04
N LEU A 36 -10.72 21.84 -18.26
CA LEU A 36 -10.69 23.15 -18.90
C LEU A 36 -11.59 24.17 -18.17
N GLU A 37 -12.78 23.76 -17.76
CA GLU A 37 -13.69 24.61 -16.98
C GLU A 37 -13.08 24.96 -15.62
N ALA A 38 -12.58 23.96 -14.89
CA ALA A 38 -11.92 24.14 -13.60
C ALA A 38 -10.70 25.07 -13.70
N ALA A 39 -9.88 24.94 -14.76
CA ALA A 39 -8.74 25.80 -15.01
C ALA A 39 -9.15 27.26 -15.32
N ALA A 40 -10.27 27.46 -16.02
CA ALA A 40 -10.77 28.79 -16.34
C ALA A 40 -11.29 29.56 -15.12
N VAL A 41 -11.92 28.86 -14.16
CA VAL A 41 -12.44 29.46 -12.92
C VAL A 41 -11.44 29.42 -11.76
N GLY A 42 -10.35 28.64 -11.88
CA GLY A 42 -9.38 28.43 -10.81
C GLY A 42 -9.97 27.63 -9.64
N GLU A 43 -10.72 26.57 -9.94
CA GLU A 43 -11.34 25.71 -8.91
C GLU A 43 -10.26 25.06 -8.02
N LEU A 44 -10.43 25.17 -6.71
CA LEU A 44 -9.54 24.54 -5.74
C LEU A 44 -10.09 23.16 -5.36
N ASP A 45 -9.26 22.13 -5.53
CA ASP A 45 -9.59 20.75 -5.16
C ASP A 45 -8.93 20.39 -3.82
N ASP A 46 -9.74 20.13 -2.80
CA ASP A 46 -9.28 19.82 -1.44
C ASP A 46 -8.66 18.42 -1.29
N CYS A 47 -8.71 17.58 -2.34
CA CYS A 47 -8.13 16.24 -2.35
C CYS A 47 -8.56 15.33 -1.18
N ARG A 48 -9.82 15.43 -0.73
CA ARG A 48 -10.38 14.64 0.40
C ARG A 48 -11.10 13.37 -0.05
N GLY A 49 -11.46 13.29 -1.32
CA GLY A 49 -12.07 12.14 -1.97
C GLY A 49 -11.08 11.02 -2.25
N ILE A 50 -11.60 9.90 -2.74
CA ILE A 50 -10.80 8.71 -3.00
C ILE A 50 -10.10 8.82 -4.36
N SER A 51 -10.84 9.22 -5.40
CA SER A 51 -10.35 9.25 -6.79
C SER A 51 -9.12 10.13 -6.94
N GLU A 52 -9.15 11.36 -6.42
CA GLU A 52 -8.02 12.28 -6.41
C GLU A 52 -6.78 11.72 -5.68
N ASN A 53 -6.94 11.12 -4.49
CA ASN A 53 -5.82 10.55 -3.73
C ASN A 53 -5.20 9.36 -4.47
N VAL A 54 -6.01 8.55 -5.15
CA VAL A 54 -5.51 7.46 -6.01
C VAL A 54 -4.74 8.01 -7.19
N MET A 55 -5.24 9.06 -7.85
CA MET A 55 -4.54 9.70 -8.98
C MET A 55 -3.21 10.33 -8.56
N LEU A 56 -3.14 10.92 -7.38
CA LEU A 56 -1.92 11.55 -6.83
C LEU A 56 -0.94 10.54 -6.20
N GLY A 57 -1.33 9.26 -6.08
CA GLY A 57 -0.50 8.23 -5.44
C GLY A 57 -0.35 8.39 -3.93
N GLN A 58 -1.30 9.07 -3.28
CA GLN A 58 -1.33 9.28 -1.83
C GLN A 58 -2.23 8.26 -1.14
N MET A 59 -2.06 8.08 0.17
CA MET A 59 -2.95 7.20 0.95
C MET A 59 -4.34 7.84 1.02
N ALA A 60 -5.34 7.19 0.41
CA ALA A 60 -6.72 7.67 0.45
C ALA A 60 -7.33 7.55 1.87
N PRO A 61 -8.17 8.51 2.31
CA PRO A 61 -8.75 8.57 3.66
C PRO A 61 -9.91 7.59 3.86
N MET A 62 -9.68 6.31 3.56
CA MET A 62 -10.66 5.23 3.60
C MET A 62 -10.06 3.99 4.25
N GLY A 63 -10.87 3.23 4.98
CA GLY A 63 -10.41 2.02 5.67
C GLY A 63 -9.27 2.31 6.66
N THR A 64 -8.10 1.71 6.44
CA THR A 64 -6.90 1.90 7.28
C THR A 64 -6.29 3.29 7.16
N GLY A 65 -6.55 4.01 6.07
CA GLY A 65 -6.10 5.40 5.89
C GLY A 65 -7.01 6.44 6.54
N HIS A 66 -8.09 6.03 7.20
CA HIS A 66 -9.04 6.96 7.83
C HIS A 66 -8.58 7.48 9.21
N PHE A 67 -7.55 6.88 9.80
CA PHE A 67 -6.98 7.29 11.07
C PHE A 67 -5.45 7.31 10.98
N GLU A 68 -4.84 8.14 11.82
CA GLU A 68 -3.40 8.21 11.96
C GLU A 68 -2.95 7.42 13.19
N VAL A 69 -1.77 6.83 13.10
CA VAL A 69 -1.13 6.12 14.22
C VAL A 69 -0.07 7.03 14.81
N LEU A 70 -0.24 7.38 16.08
CA LEU A 70 0.73 8.18 16.82
C LEU A 70 1.51 7.27 17.77
N LEU A 71 2.80 7.56 17.92
CA LEU A 71 3.67 6.87 18.86
C LEU A 71 3.54 7.49 20.25
N ASP A 72 3.20 6.69 21.26
CA ASP A 72 3.26 7.12 22.66
C ASP A 72 4.66 6.83 23.25
N PRO A 73 5.49 7.86 23.50
CA PRO A 73 6.83 7.65 24.04
C PRO A 73 6.83 7.13 25.48
N LYS A 74 5.79 7.40 26.28
CA LYS A 74 5.74 6.95 27.69
C LYS A 74 5.55 5.44 27.78
N MET A 75 4.78 4.87 26.85
CA MET A 75 4.59 3.43 26.79
C MET A 75 5.90 2.71 26.43
N LEU A 76 6.75 3.32 25.59
CA LEU A 76 8.03 2.74 25.17
C LEU A 76 9.02 2.53 26.33
N GLU A 77 9.01 3.38 27.36
CA GLU A 77 9.91 3.25 28.52
C GLU A 77 9.69 1.95 29.30
N THR A 78 8.48 1.41 29.25
CA THR A 78 8.09 0.19 29.97
C THR A 78 8.28 -1.08 29.14
N VAL A 79 8.65 -0.95 27.87
CA VAL A 79 8.84 -2.09 26.97
C VAL A 79 10.12 -2.82 27.35
N ILE A 80 9.97 -4.03 27.90
CA ILE A 80 11.08 -4.95 28.09
C ILE A 80 11.50 -5.45 26.69
N SER A 81 12.72 -5.09 26.27
CA SER A 81 13.30 -5.61 25.03
C SER A 81 13.64 -7.09 25.21
N ASP A 82 12.72 -7.99 24.84
CA ASP A 82 12.98 -9.42 24.88
C ASP A 82 13.81 -9.83 23.64
N ASN A 83 15.12 -9.64 23.75
CA ASN A 83 16.09 -10.00 22.71
C ASN A 83 16.33 -11.52 22.62
N SER A 84 15.65 -12.33 23.44
CA SER A 84 15.78 -13.80 23.43
C SER A 84 15.31 -14.44 22.10
N ARG A 85 14.48 -13.73 21.32
CA ARG A 85 14.07 -14.14 19.96
C ARG A 85 15.06 -13.78 18.87
N MET A 86 16.06 -12.93 19.13
CA MET A 86 17.16 -12.66 18.19
C MET A 86 18.23 -13.76 18.22
N GLY A 87 17.87 -15.05 18.19
CA GLY A 87 18.77 -16.18 17.90
C GLY A 87 20.08 -16.33 18.72
N LEU A 88 20.35 -15.47 19.71
CA LEU A 88 21.57 -15.44 20.50
C LEU A 88 21.37 -16.32 21.73
N VAL A 89 21.47 -17.63 21.50
CA VAL A 89 21.51 -18.62 22.58
C VAL A 89 22.73 -18.31 23.46
N PRO A 90 22.55 -18.11 24.79
CA PRO A 90 23.67 -17.88 25.69
C PRO A 90 24.58 -19.12 25.70
N GLY A 91 25.84 -18.96 25.26
CA GLY A 91 26.85 -20.01 25.36
C GLY A 91 27.29 -20.68 24.05
N MET A 92 26.81 -20.22 22.87
CA MET A 92 27.26 -20.75 21.58
C MET A 92 28.30 -19.80 20.94
N PRO A 93 29.56 -20.23 20.69
CA PRO A 93 30.56 -19.36 20.10
C PRO A 93 30.22 -19.08 18.64
N VAL A 94 30.04 -17.80 18.30
CA VAL A 94 29.94 -17.33 16.91
C VAL A 94 31.28 -17.60 16.22
N LYS A 95 31.31 -18.63 15.36
CA LYS A 95 32.47 -18.91 14.49
C LYS A 95 32.58 -17.76 13.50
N GLY A 96 33.66 -16.99 13.58
CA GLY A 96 33.92 -15.77 12.80
C GLY A 96 33.74 -15.96 11.29
N GLY A 97 32.56 -15.61 10.81
CA GLY A 97 32.19 -15.52 9.40
C GLY A 97 31.60 -14.14 9.15
N GLU A 98 31.97 -13.56 8.02
CA GLU A 98 31.86 -12.14 7.68
C GLU A 98 30.45 -11.55 7.86
N MET A 99 30.42 -10.33 8.40
CA MET A 99 29.23 -9.51 8.58
C MET A 99 28.82 -8.89 7.23
N GLY A 100 28.30 -9.73 6.32
CA GLY A 100 27.83 -9.34 5.00
C GLY A 100 26.32 -9.58 4.85
N GLY A 101 25.55 -8.50 5.01
CA GLY A 101 24.19 -8.29 4.51
C GLY A 101 23.27 -9.51 4.29
N ALA A 102 22.57 -9.95 5.34
CA ALA A 102 21.28 -10.64 5.24
C ALA A 102 20.60 -10.68 6.62
N ALA A 103 20.06 -9.55 7.08
CA ALA A 103 19.30 -9.43 8.34
C ALA A 103 17.79 -9.63 8.14
N THR A 104 17.37 -10.39 7.12
CA THR A 104 15.98 -10.85 6.97
C THR A 104 15.97 -12.37 7.06
N PRO A 105 15.40 -12.94 8.14
CA PRO A 105 15.21 -14.39 8.23
C PRO A 105 14.34 -14.87 7.06
N TYR A 106 14.86 -15.77 6.24
CA TYR A 106 14.06 -16.49 5.25
C TYR A 106 13.14 -17.46 5.99
N ASP A 107 11.84 -17.17 6.02
CA ASP A 107 10.83 -18.09 6.52
C ASP A 107 10.61 -19.21 5.49
N THR A 108 11.28 -20.35 5.67
CA THR A 108 11.06 -21.56 4.85
C THR A 108 9.90 -22.43 5.39
N GLY A 109 9.04 -21.88 6.25
CA GLY A 109 8.05 -22.63 7.00
C GLY A 109 6.61 -22.15 6.80
N SER A 110 6.14 -22.02 5.55
CA SER A 110 4.70 -21.90 5.32
C SER A 110 3.98 -23.10 5.95
N PRO A 111 2.97 -22.89 6.83
CA PRO A 111 2.27 -23.97 7.50
C PRO A 111 1.28 -24.63 6.53
N LEU A 112 1.81 -25.47 5.63
CA LEU A 112 1.00 -26.40 4.86
C LEU A 112 0.88 -27.70 5.65
N ASP A 113 -0.21 -27.75 6.41
CA ASP A 113 -1.07 -28.90 6.70
C ASP A 113 -0.38 -30.28 6.75
N SER A 114 -0.15 -30.75 7.97
CA SER A 114 0.24 -32.13 8.22
C SER A 114 -0.92 -33.07 7.90
N GLY A 115 -0.83 -33.75 6.76
CA GLY A 115 -1.39 -35.09 6.63
C GLY A 115 -2.42 -35.28 5.51
N TYR A 116 -1.93 -35.56 4.30
CA TYR A 116 -2.38 -36.76 3.58
C TYR A 116 -1.39 -37.10 2.46
N LEU A 117 -1.06 -38.38 2.35
CA LEU A 117 -0.26 -38.96 1.29
C LEU A 117 -0.90 -38.70 -0.09
N SER A 118 -0.04 -38.33 -1.04
CA SER A 118 0.05 -38.92 -2.39
C SER A 118 -1.23 -39.07 -3.21
N LEU A 119 -1.35 -38.28 -4.29
CA LEU A 119 -1.38 -38.75 -5.69
C LEU A 119 -2.02 -37.69 -6.62
N GLY A 120 -1.20 -37.07 -7.48
CA GLY A 120 -1.66 -36.40 -8.71
C GLY A 120 -1.79 -34.88 -8.66
N SER A 121 -0.78 -34.16 -9.18
CA SER A 121 -0.91 -33.00 -10.09
C SER A 121 0.47 -32.38 -10.38
N PRO A 122 0.89 -32.21 -11.65
CA PRO A 122 2.18 -31.66 -12.02
C PRO A 122 2.07 -30.16 -12.30
N SER A 123 2.53 -29.32 -11.38
CA SER A 123 2.99 -27.96 -11.71
C SER A 123 3.81 -27.42 -10.53
N SER A 124 4.97 -28.04 -10.32
CA SER A 124 6.12 -27.31 -9.81
C SER A 124 6.33 -26.07 -10.69
N ASN A 125 6.61 -24.94 -10.04
CA ASN A 125 7.28 -23.76 -10.61
C ASN A 125 6.38 -22.61 -11.11
N GLU A 126 5.58 -21.99 -10.24
CA GLU A 126 5.15 -20.59 -10.47
C GLU A 126 4.58 -19.97 -9.18
N GLY A 127 5.37 -19.09 -8.57
CA GLY A 127 4.96 -18.34 -7.38
C GLY A 127 6.02 -17.36 -6.89
N ASN A 128 6.80 -16.80 -7.82
CA ASN A 128 7.84 -15.81 -7.53
C ASN A 128 7.28 -14.42 -7.89
N PHE A 129 6.75 -13.67 -6.92
CA PHE A 129 6.29 -12.29 -7.13
C PHE A 129 6.77 -11.34 -6.02
N SER A 130 7.89 -10.69 -6.29
CA SER A 130 8.17 -9.26 -6.02
C SER A 130 9.44 -8.88 -6.79
N PRO A 131 9.52 -7.71 -7.46
CA PRO A 131 10.69 -7.34 -8.25
C PRO A 131 11.87 -7.04 -7.31
N ILE A 132 12.97 -7.75 -7.50
CA ILE A 132 14.23 -7.50 -6.81
C ILE A 132 14.86 -6.23 -7.42
N VAL A 133 14.81 -5.11 -6.70
CA VAL A 133 15.70 -3.97 -6.99
C VAL A 133 17.00 -4.27 -6.28
N GLY A 134 17.96 -4.83 -7.01
CA GLY A 134 19.32 -5.03 -6.51
C GLY A 134 19.99 -3.68 -6.28
N ALA A 135 20.42 -3.41 -5.05
CA ALA A 135 21.32 -2.31 -4.78
C ALA A 135 22.66 -2.60 -5.47
N GLY A 136 22.98 -1.87 -6.55
CA GLY A 136 24.31 -1.88 -7.18
C GLY A 136 24.39 -2.25 -8.66
N SER A 137 23.43 -1.88 -9.50
CA SER A 137 23.71 -1.77 -10.95
C SER A 137 24.18 -0.35 -11.25
N ASP A 138 25.49 -0.16 -11.14
CA ASP A 138 26.20 1.03 -11.65
C ASP A 138 25.84 1.26 -13.13
N ASP A 139 25.37 2.46 -13.44
CA ASP A 139 25.39 3.01 -14.78
C ASP A 139 26.86 3.15 -15.22
N ASN A 140 27.36 2.14 -15.94
CA ASN A 140 28.50 2.33 -16.80
C ASN A 140 28.50 1.29 -17.93
N THR A 141 28.06 1.69 -19.13
CA THR A 141 28.68 1.32 -20.42
C THR A 141 27.88 1.92 -21.58
N GLY A 142 28.55 2.74 -22.41
CA GLY A 142 28.15 3.05 -23.79
C GLY A 142 27.85 4.50 -24.07
#